data_AF-A0A210QRC9-F1
#
_entry.id   AF-A0A210QRC9-F1
#
_cell.length_a   1.000
_cell.length_b   1.000
_cell.length_c   1.000
_cell.angle_alpha   90.00
_cell.angle_beta   90.00
_cell.angle_gamma   90.00
#
_symmetry.space_group_name_H-M   'P 1'
#
loop_
_entity.id
_entity.type
_entity.pdbx_description
1 polymer ?
#
loop_
_entity_poly.entity_id
_entity_poly.type
_entity_poly.pdbx_seq_one_letter_code
_entity_poly.pdbx_strand_id
1 'polypeptide(L)'
;MALDNGFTKMKALGDSFVLISVLSDGSLLWEPYEVFQTKCTMDVEYVPVDKQTCAINVRVWTSEIEEVIVRLSKFAISLTNFQANSEWDLVGHSAETFILTQSSMIIFSISIQRKPQYYMYNIVSPILMLSLQSVFTFAIPLESGEQLGFCMTVYLAFAVFVSASLPVSSVLSLLGKYLLFLLVIGTLIVIISTLELRIHFRESSREIPGCVQGLVRSSPFLQCRTCRQRSVDQMPEKVCRF
;
A
#
# COMPACT_ATOMS: atom_id res chain seq x y z
N MET A 1 10.98 -30.83 -20.91
CA MET A 1 9.89 -30.05 -20.26
C MET A 1 10.30 -28.59 -20.20
N ALA A 2 9.37 -27.65 -20.28
CA ALA A 2 9.65 -26.23 -20.26
C ALA A 2 8.68 -25.47 -19.34
N LEU A 3 9.15 -24.35 -18.81
CA LEU A 3 8.34 -23.40 -18.06
C LEU A 3 7.54 -22.53 -19.05
N ASP A 4 6.22 -22.72 -19.07
CA ASP A 4 5.29 -22.11 -20.02
C ASP A 4 5.08 -20.61 -19.70
N ASN A 5 4.94 -20.27 -18.41
CA ASN A 5 4.68 -18.91 -17.94
C ASN A 5 5.94 -18.18 -17.45
N GLY A 6 7.09 -18.41 -18.09
CA GLY A 6 8.33 -17.70 -17.78
C GLY A 6 8.21 -16.17 -17.97
N PHE A 7 8.89 -15.40 -17.12
CA PHE A 7 8.85 -13.92 -17.16
C PHE A 7 9.39 -13.34 -18.48
N THR A 8 10.55 -13.82 -18.93
CA THR A 8 11.21 -13.31 -20.14
C THR A 8 10.94 -14.17 -21.37
N LYS A 9 11.11 -15.49 -21.26
CA LYS A 9 10.95 -16.47 -22.33
C LYS A 9 10.51 -17.82 -21.77
N MET A 10 9.98 -18.69 -22.62
CA MET A 10 9.87 -20.11 -22.30
C MET A 10 11.29 -20.68 -22.13
N LYS A 11 11.54 -21.32 -20.98
CA LYS A 11 12.84 -21.86 -20.62
C LYS A 11 12.72 -23.36 -20.40
N ALA A 12 13.60 -24.13 -21.04
CA ALA A 12 13.71 -25.56 -20.76
C ALA A 12 14.16 -25.75 -19.31
N LEU A 13 13.63 -26.78 -18.64
CA LEU A 13 14.02 -27.11 -17.27
C LEU A 13 15.37 -27.82 -17.25
N GLY A 14 16.23 -27.41 -16.31
CA GLY A 14 17.54 -28.00 -16.07
C GLY A 14 18.67 -27.37 -16.89
N ASP A 15 19.88 -27.79 -16.58
CA ASP A 15 21.10 -27.31 -17.23
C ASP A 15 21.97 -28.50 -17.67
N SER A 16 22.88 -28.24 -18.60
CA SER A 16 23.85 -29.16 -19.18
C SER A 16 24.71 -29.92 -18.16
N PHE A 17 24.90 -29.37 -16.95
CA PHE A 17 25.67 -30.02 -15.89
C PHE A 17 24.86 -30.96 -14.99
N VAL A 18 23.53 -31.01 -15.14
CA VAL A 18 22.67 -31.89 -14.34
C VAL A 18 22.72 -33.30 -14.93
N LEU A 19 23.34 -34.22 -14.19
CA LEU A 19 23.45 -35.62 -14.58
C LEU A 19 22.15 -36.39 -14.28
N ILE A 20 21.82 -37.34 -15.16
CA ILE A 20 20.71 -38.29 -14.97
C ILE A 20 21.27 -39.54 -14.30
N SER A 21 20.63 -39.99 -13.22
CA SER A 21 20.99 -41.24 -12.53
C SER A 21 20.21 -42.40 -13.13
N VAL A 22 20.91 -43.46 -13.52
CA VAL A 22 20.30 -44.69 -14.05
C VAL A 22 20.24 -45.73 -12.94
N LEU A 23 19.04 -46.20 -12.63
CA LEU A 23 18.80 -47.24 -11.63
C LEU A 23 18.95 -48.63 -12.26
N SER A 24 19.20 -49.65 -11.42
CA SER A 24 19.44 -51.03 -11.88
C SER A 24 18.27 -51.68 -12.63
N ASP A 25 17.06 -51.17 -12.42
CA ASP A 25 15.83 -51.61 -13.10
C ASP A 25 15.60 -50.90 -14.45
N GLY A 26 16.53 -50.03 -14.86
CA GLY A 26 16.45 -49.23 -16.08
C GLY A 26 15.64 -47.94 -15.93
N SER A 27 15.15 -47.62 -14.73
CA SER A 27 14.49 -46.34 -14.49
C SER A 27 15.50 -45.18 -14.43
N LEU A 28 15.07 -44.01 -14.89
CA LEU A 28 15.89 -42.80 -14.95
C LEU A 28 15.41 -41.81 -13.88
N LEU A 29 16.32 -41.37 -13.03
CA LEU A 29 16.09 -40.31 -12.05
C LEU A 29 16.80 -39.04 -12.50
N TRP A 30 16.02 -37.98 -12.70
CA TRP A 30 16.52 -36.67 -13.11
C TRP A 30 15.99 -35.60 -12.14
N GLU A 31 16.89 -34.95 -11.43
CA GLU A 31 16.59 -33.95 -10.40
C GLU A 31 17.29 -32.63 -10.71
N PRO A 32 16.76 -31.83 -11.67
CA PRO A 32 17.33 -30.55 -12.01
C PRO A 32 17.12 -29.51 -10.90
N TYR A 33 18.15 -28.71 -10.63
CA TYR A 33 18.07 -27.53 -9.78
C TYR A 33 18.14 -26.28 -10.65
N GLU A 34 17.15 -25.40 -10.53
CA GLU A 34 17.10 -24.18 -11.32
C GLU A 34 16.36 -23.05 -10.58
N VAL A 35 16.88 -21.82 -10.71
CA VAL A 35 16.17 -20.61 -10.31
C VAL A 35 15.39 -20.10 -11.52
N PHE A 36 14.07 -20.03 -11.38
CA PHE A 36 13.18 -19.57 -12.44
C PHE A 36 12.34 -18.36 -12.01
N GLN A 37 11.92 -17.57 -12.99
CA GLN A 37 11.05 -16.42 -12.83
C GLN A 37 9.77 -16.64 -13.62
N THR A 38 8.63 -16.57 -12.95
CA THR A 38 7.30 -16.78 -13.54
C THR A 38 6.47 -15.51 -13.55
N LYS A 39 5.62 -15.37 -14.56
CA LYS A 39 4.57 -14.34 -14.57
C LYS A 39 3.44 -14.76 -13.66
N CYS A 40 3.04 -13.85 -12.77
CA CYS A 40 1.91 -14.00 -11.88
C CYS A 40 1.11 -12.70 -11.84
N THR A 41 -0.22 -12.81 -11.89
CA THR A 41 -1.13 -11.69 -11.69
C THR A 41 -1.32 -11.46 -10.20
N MET A 42 -0.98 -10.26 -9.73
CA MET A 42 -1.02 -9.91 -8.32
C MET A 42 -2.25 -9.04 -8.02
N ASP A 43 -2.98 -9.35 -6.96
CA ASP A 43 -4.06 -8.50 -6.46
C ASP A 43 -3.55 -7.59 -5.35
N VAL A 44 -3.51 -6.28 -5.62
CA VAL A 44 -2.96 -5.27 -4.70
C VAL A 44 -4.02 -4.52 -3.91
N GLU A 45 -5.29 -4.93 -3.95
CA GLU A 45 -6.36 -4.19 -3.29
C GLU A 45 -6.16 -4.07 -1.76
N TYR A 46 -5.75 -5.16 -1.11
CA TYR A 46 -5.67 -5.28 0.35
C TYR A 46 -4.25 -5.19 0.94
N VAL A 47 -3.29 -4.62 0.21
CA VAL A 47 -1.93 -4.36 0.73
C VAL A 47 -2.01 -3.54 2.02
N PRO A 48 -1.28 -3.89 3.11
CA PRO A 48 -0.20 -4.88 3.19
C PRO A 48 -0.61 -6.26 3.73
N VAL A 49 -1.91 -6.54 3.87
CA VAL A 49 -2.43 -7.84 4.33
C VAL A 49 -2.99 -8.60 3.12
N ASP A 50 -2.22 -8.64 2.05
CA ASP A 50 -2.58 -9.29 0.80
C ASP A 50 -2.16 -10.77 0.76
N LYS A 51 -2.99 -11.58 0.10
CA LYS A 51 -2.71 -12.98 -0.22
C LYS A 51 -2.60 -13.13 -1.73
N GLN A 52 -1.57 -13.82 -2.19
CA GLN A 52 -1.25 -13.98 -3.59
C GLN A 52 -1.19 -15.46 -3.91
N THR A 53 -1.81 -15.87 -5.01
CA THR A 53 -1.72 -17.25 -5.49
C THR A 53 -1.11 -17.23 -6.88
N CYS A 54 0.09 -17.78 -6.99
CA CYS A 54 0.85 -17.82 -8.23
C CYS A 54 0.94 -19.24 -8.74
N ALA A 55 0.66 -19.41 -10.03
CA ALA A 55 0.79 -20.67 -10.74
C ALA A 55 2.16 -20.75 -11.43
N ILE A 56 2.81 -21.91 -11.36
CA ILE A 56 4.02 -22.26 -12.10
C ILE A 56 3.62 -23.37 -13.07
N ASN A 57 3.67 -23.07 -14.37
CA ASN A 57 3.15 -23.95 -15.41
C ASN A 57 4.31 -24.66 -16.09
N VAL A 58 4.42 -25.97 -15.89
CA VAL A 58 5.43 -26.82 -16.54
C VAL A 58 4.74 -27.64 -17.62
N ARG A 59 5.19 -27.49 -18.87
CA ARG A 59 4.62 -28.17 -20.03
C ARG A 59 5.64 -29.11 -20.67
N VAL A 60 5.19 -30.24 -21.22
CA VAL A 60 6.01 -30.98 -22.21
C VAL A 60 6.03 -30.17 -23.50
N TRP A 61 7.21 -29.70 -23.87
CA TRP A 61 7.41 -29.00 -25.13
C TRP A 61 7.64 -30.01 -26.25
N THR A 62 7.21 -29.68 -27.48
CA THR A 62 7.47 -30.43 -28.73
C THR A 62 6.94 -31.86 -28.87
N SER A 63 6.40 -32.49 -27.81
CA SER A 63 5.85 -33.85 -27.87
C SER A 63 4.34 -33.86 -27.63
N GLU A 64 3.67 -34.79 -28.31
CA GLU A 64 2.24 -35.03 -28.16
C GLU A 64 1.95 -35.96 -26.97
N ILE A 65 0.68 -36.03 -26.58
CA ILE A 65 0.23 -36.85 -25.43
C ILE A 65 0.40 -38.34 -25.69
N GLU A 66 0.34 -38.77 -26.95
CA GLU A 66 0.56 -40.17 -27.33
C GLU A 66 2.02 -40.60 -27.11
N GLU A 67 2.96 -39.65 -27.14
CA GLU A 67 4.39 -39.90 -26.94
C GLU A 67 4.77 -39.77 -25.46
N VAL A 68 4.38 -38.66 -24.83
CA VAL A 68 4.83 -38.31 -23.47
C VAL A 68 3.67 -37.78 -22.63
N ILE A 69 3.37 -38.53 -21.56
CA ILE A 69 2.40 -38.12 -20.54
C ILE A 69 3.12 -37.86 -19.24
N VAL A 70 2.98 -36.64 -18.71
CA VAL A 70 3.47 -36.31 -17.37
C VAL A 70 2.38 -36.59 -16.34
N ARG A 71 2.77 -37.20 -15.23
CA ARG A 71 1.90 -37.47 -14.09
C ARG A 71 2.52 -36.90 -12.82
N LEU A 72 1.67 -36.38 -11.94
CA LEU A 72 2.11 -35.94 -10.62
C LEU A 72 2.53 -37.13 -9.76
N SER A 73 3.65 -36.94 -9.06
CA SER A 73 4.03 -37.79 -7.94
C SER A 73 3.15 -37.50 -6.73
N LYS A 74 3.01 -38.48 -5.81
CA LYS A 74 2.32 -38.30 -4.53
C LYS A 74 2.90 -37.17 -3.68
N PHE A 75 4.19 -36.85 -3.87
CA PHE A 75 4.89 -35.76 -3.20
C PHE A 75 5.27 -34.68 -4.22
N ALA A 76 4.28 -34.15 -4.93
CA ALA A 76 4.49 -33.18 -6.01
C ALA A 76 5.26 -31.92 -5.58
N ILE A 77 5.05 -31.46 -4.34
CA ILE A 77 5.78 -30.33 -3.74
C ILE A 77 6.28 -30.80 -2.38
N SER A 78 7.61 -30.86 -2.21
CA SER A 78 8.25 -31.15 -0.93
C SER A 78 8.79 -29.87 -0.31
N LEU A 79 8.48 -29.62 0.96
CA LEU A 79 8.95 -28.47 1.72
C LEU A 79 10.11 -28.82 2.68
N THR A 80 10.74 -29.99 2.52
CA THR A 80 11.81 -30.46 3.43
C THR A 80 13.00 -29.51 3.52
N ASN A 81 13.37 -28.90 2.40
CA ASN A 81 14.46 -27.91 2.32
C ASN A 81 13.92 -26.48 2.15
N PHE A 82 12.67 -26.22 2.57
CA PHE A 82 12.09 -24.89 2.46
C PHE A 82 12.71 -23.95 3.49
N GLN A 83 13.23 -22.81 2.99
CA GLN A 83 13.69 -21.72 3.84
C GLN A 83 12.60 -20.65 3.91
N ALA A 84 12.19 -20.30 5.12
CA ALA A 84 11.17 -19.27 5.35
C ALA A 84 11.66 -17.89 4.87
N ASN A 85 10.76 -17.13 4.25
CA ASN A 85 11.04 -15.79 3.76
C ASN A 85 10.70 -14.72 4.82
N SER A 86 11.45 -13.61 4.83
CA SER A 86 11.27 -12.52 5.80
C SER A 86 10.10 -11.60 5.48
N GLU A 87 9.63 -11.59 4.24
CA GLU A 87 8.54 -10.73 3.74
C GLU A 87 7.25 -11.52 3.49
N TRP A 88 7.36 -12.79 3.11
CA TRP A 88 6.23 -13.63 2.72
C TRP A 88 6.14 -14.91 3.56
N ASP A 89 4.93 -15.29 3.95
CA ASP A 89 4.59 -16.59 4.52
C ASP A 89 3.99 -17.49 3.45
N LEU A 90 4.45 -18.74 3.40
CA LEU A 90 3.83 -19.78 2.58
C LEU A 90 2.57 -20.29 3.29
N VAL A 91 1.41 -19.97 2.75
CA VAL A 91 0.10 -20.33 3.35
C VAL A 91 -0.45 -21.64 2.77
N GLY A 92 -0.18 -21.91 1.51
CA GLY A 92 -0.69 -23.09 0.83
C GLY A 92 0.09 -23.42 -0.43
N HIS A 93 -0.02 -24.68 -0.84
CA HIS A 93 0.52 -25.16 -2.09
C HIS A 93 -0.37 -26.28 -2.63
N SER A 94 -0.54 -26.34 -3.94
CA SER A 94 -1.23 -27.44 -4.62
C SER A 94 -0.56 -27.73 -5.96
N ALA A 95 -0.79 -28.92 -6.48
CA ALA A 95 -0.26 -29.32 -7.76
C ALA A 95 -1.30 -30.15 -8.50
N GLU A 96 -1.56 -29.80 -9.76
CA GLU A 96 -2.57 -30.44 -10.60
C GLU A 96 -2.01 -30.75 -11.99
N THR A 97 -2.33 -31.93 -12.53
CA THR A 97 -1.97 -32.31 -13.90
C THR A 97 -3.14 -31.94 -14.80
N PHE A 98 -2.85 -31.18 -15.85
CA PHE A 98 -3.80 -30.83 -16.89
C PHE A 98 -3.40 -31.51 -18.19
N ILE A 99 -4.32 -32.28 -18.74
CA ILE A 99 -4.16 -32.92 -20.04
C ILE A 99 -5.05 -32.13 -21.01
N LEU A 100 -4.43 -31.33 -21.89
CA LEU A 100 -5.15 -30.70 -22.99
C LEU A 100 -5.32 -31.69 -24.14
N THR A 101 -5.90 -31.27 -25.27
CA THR A 101 -6.05 -32.14 -26.44
C THR A 101 -4.73 -32.47 -27.14
N GLN A 102 -3.68 -31.66 -26.95
CA GLN A 102 -2.40 -31.78 -27.71
C GLN A 102 -1.14 -31.87 -26.82
N SER A 103 -1.21 -31.52 -25.54
CA SER A 103 -0.05 -31.61 -24.63
C SER A 103 -0.46 -31.84 -23.18
N SER A 104 0.44 -32.48 -22.42
CA SER A 104 0.31 -32.61 -20.96
C SER A 104 1.10 -31.50 -20.27
N MET A 105 0.52 -30.94 -19.20
CA MET A 105 1.15 -29.92 -18.36
C MET A 105 0.85 -30.16 -16.89
N ILE A 106 1.72 -29.66 -16.02
CA ILE A 106 1.53 -29.61 -14.58
C ILE A 106 1.47 -28.14 -14.16
N ILE A 107 0.50 -27.82 -13.32
CA ILE A 107 0.38 -26.52 -12.67
C ILE A 107 0.70 -26.70 -11.20
N PHE A 108 1.73 -26.01 -10.73
CA PHE A 108 2.02 -25.87 -9.30
C PHE A 108 1.49 -24.52 -8.82
N SER A 109 0.52 -24.53 -7.93
CA SER A 109 -0.05 -23.32 -7.34
C SER A 109 0.56 -23.09 -5.96
N ILE A 110 1.14 -21.91 -5.75
CA ILE A 110 1.74 -21.50 -4.49
C ILE A 110 0.96 -20.29 -3.98
N SER A 111 0.40 -20.42 -2.78
CA SER A 111 -0.30 -19.35 -2.08
C SER A 111 0.61 -18.76 -1.00
N ILE A 112 0.95 -17.49 -1.16
CA ILE A 112 1.80 -16.72 -0.24
C ILE A 112 1.00 -15.56 0.37
N GLN A 113 1.36 -15.17 1.59
CA GLN A 113 0.78 -14.03 2.29
C GLN A 113 1.88 -13.08 2.76
N ARG A 114 1.68 -11.78 2.54
CA ARG A 114 2.65 -10.77 2.98
C ARG A 114 2.62 -10.59 4.49
N LYS A 115 3.79 -10.46 5.11
CA LYS A 115 3.95 -10.08 6.52
C LYS A 115 3.71 -8.58 6.68
N PRO A 116 2.66 -8.13 7.40
CA PRO A 116 2.32 -6.72 7.47
C PRO A 116 3.19 -5.92 8.43
N GLN A 117 3.99 -6.57 9.28
CA GLN A 117 4.74 -5.93 10.38
C GLN A 117 5.61 -4.76 9.89
N TYR A 118 6.37 -4.97 8.82
CA TYR A 118 7.22 -3.91 8.24
C TYR A 118 6.41 -2.69 7.81
N TYR A 119 5.24 -2.90 7.19
CA TYR A 119 4.36 -1.83 6.73
C TYR A 119 3.66 -1.11 7.88
N MET A 120 3.32 -1.83 8.96
CA MET A 120 2.72 -1.22 10.15
C MET A 120 3.70 -0.25 10.82
N TYR A 121 4.97 -0.64 10.98
CA TYR A 121 5.97 0.21 11.63
C TYR A 121 6.47 1.36 10.73
N ASN A 122 6.69 1.11 9.44
CA ASN A 122 7.30 2.11 8.55
C ASN A 122 6.29 2.97 7.79
N ILE A 123 5.05 2.51 7.63
CA ILE A 123 4.00 3.26 6.93
C ILE A 123 2.94 3.76 7.87
N VAL A 124 2.27 2.85 8.60
CA VAL A 124 1.13 3.24 9.43
C VAL A 124 1.56 4.12 10.61
N SER A 125 2.65 3.78 11.30
CA SER A 125 3.10 4.54 12.48
C SER A 125 3.44 6.02 12.17
N PRO A 126 4.25 6.36 11.14
CA PRO A 126 4.50 7.76 10.79
C PRO A 126 3.23 8.55 10.45
N ILE A 127 2.28 7.93 9.74
CA ILE A 127 1.01 8.58 9.39
C ILE A 127 0.19 8.90 10.63
N LEU A 128 0.13 7.96 11.59
CA LEU A 128 -0.55 8.20 12.87
C LEU A 128 0.10 9.35 13.64
N MET A 129 1.44 9.41 13.68
CA MET A 129 2.15 10.52 14.34
C MET A 129 1.89 11.85 13.64
N LEU A 130 1.90 11.90 12.30
CA LEU A 130 1.58 13.12 11.54
C LEU A 130 0.11 13.55 11.74
N SER A 131 -0.82 12.58 11.82
CA SER A 131 -2.23 12.87 12.11
C SER A 131 -2.39 13.50 13.50
N LEU A 132 -1.65 13.01 14.50
CA LEU A 132 -1.62 13.58 15.84
C LEU A 132 -1.00 14.99 15.84
N GLN A 133 0.07 15.19 15.07
CA GLN A 133 0.76 16.48 14.94
C GLN A 133 -0.14 17.56 14.31
N SER A 134 -1.07 17.17 13.43
CA SER A 134 -2.02 18.12 12.85
C SER A 134 -2.92 18.78 13.90
N VAL A 135 -3.33 18.06 14.95
CA VAL A 135 -4.12 18.61 16.07
C VAL A 135 -3.35 19.68 16.85
N PHE A 136 -2.04 19.49 17.05
CA PHE A 136 -1.19 20.45 17.74
C PHE A 136 -1.06 21.79 17.01
N THR A 137 -1.30 21.83 15.69
CA THR A 137 -1.28 23.07 14.89
C THR A 137 -2.33 24.07 15.39
N PHE A 138 -3.48 23.61 15.87
CA PHE A 138 -4.54 24.47 16.41
C PHE A 138 -4.26 24.96 17.84
N ALA A 139 -3.30 24.34 18.54
CA ALA A 139 -2.91 24.77 19.89
C ALA A 139 -1.93 25.95 19.86
N ILE A 140 -1.28 26.22 18.72
CA ILE A 140 -0.33 27.32 18.57
C ILE A 140 -1.11 28.63 18.38
N PRO A 141 -0.87 29.67 19.20
CA PRO A 141 -1.53 30.95 19.04
C PRO A 141 -1.08 31.66 17.76
N LEU A 142 -2.04 32.25 17.03
CA LEU A 142 -1.85 32.97 15.77
C LEU A 142 -0.88 34.15 15.87
N GLU A 143 -0.71 34.71 17.07
CA GLU A 143 0.19 35.84 17.36
C GLU A 143 1.68 35.49 17.19
N SER A 144 2.03 34.20 17.23
CA SER A 144 3.43 33.76 17.09
C SER A 144 3.97 33.87 15.66
N GLY A 145 3.12 34.00 14.64
CA GLY A 145 3.54 34.01 13.23
C GLY A 145 4.04 32.66 12.67
N GLU A 146 4.47 31.74 13.54
CA GLU A 146 5.07 30.44 13.18
C GLU A 146 4.05 29.33 12.84
N GLN A 147 2.76 29.55 13.12
CA GLN A 147 1.71 28.54 12.96
C GLN A 147 1.57 28.05 11.50
N LEU A 148 1.62 28.96 10.52
CA LEU A 148 1.56 28.59 9.11
C LEU A 148 2.82 27.84 8.65
N GLY A 149 4.00 28.24 9.13
CA GLY A 149 5.26 27.56 8.81
C GLY A 149 5.26 26.11 9.30
N PHE A 150 4.78 25.89 10.53
CA PHE A 150 4.59 24.55 11.08
C PHE A 150 3.58 23.71 10.26
N CYS A 151 2.43 24.30 9.92
CA CYS A 151 1.40 23.60 9.12
C CYS A 151 1.93 23.18 7.73
N MET A 152 2.63 24.09 7.04
CA MET A 152 3.19 23.83 5.71
C MET A 152 4.30 22.78 5.72
N THR A 153 5.16 22.78 6.74
CA THR A 153 6.25 21.78 6.87
C THR A 153 5.71 20.38 7.14
N VAL A 154 4.70 20.25 8.02
CA VAL A 154 4.01 18.97 8.28
C VAL A 154 3.29 18.47 7.01
N TYR A 155 2.59 19.36 6.31
CA TYR A 155 1.92 19.02 5.05
C TYR A 155 2.92 18.54 3.99
N LEU A 156 4.04 19.24 3.82
CA LEU A 156 5.08 18.86 2.86
C LEU A 156 5.71 17.51 3.22
N ALA A 157 6.03 17.28 4.50
CA ALA A 157 6.55 16.01 4.98
C ALA A 157 5.59 14.85 4.68
N PHE A 158 4.29 15.06 4.91
CA PHE A 158 3.26 14.08 4.58
C PHE A 158 3.17 13.82 3.07
N ALA A 159 3.16 14.87 2.24
CA ALA A 159 3.10 14.73 0.78
C ALA A 159 4.30 13.97 0.20
N VAL A 160 5.51 14.22 0.72
CA VAL A 160 6.73 13.47 0.35
C VAL A 160 6.65 12.01 0.79
N PHE A 161 6.15 11.76 2.00
CA PHE A 161 5.98 10.39 2.51
C PHE A 161 5.01 9.57 1.65
N VAL A 162 3.89 10.19 1.26
CA VAL A 162 2.88 9.61 0.38
C VAL A 162 3.47 9.31 -1.00
N SER A 163 4.14 10.27 -1.64
CA SER A 163 4.70 10.07 -2.98
C SER A 163 5.81 9.01 -3.02
N ALA A 164 6.57 8.84 -1.94
CA ALA A 164 7.58 7.78 -1.84
C ALA A 164 6.98 6.38 -1.58
N SER A 165 5.81 6.30 -0.94
CA SER A 165 5.22 5.03 -0.49
C SER A 165 4.21 4.43 -1.46
N LEU A 166 3.57 5.22 -2.33
CA LEU A 166 2.62 4.70 -3.31
C LEU A 166 3.35 4.02 -4.48
N PRO A 167 3.05 2.75 -4.80
CA PRO A 167 3.56 2.12 -6.01
C PRO A 167 2.92 2.77 -7.26
N VAL A 168 3.70 2.85 -8.34
CA VAL A 168 3.19 3.21 -9.68
C VAL A 168 2.41 2.01 -10.20
N SER A 169 1.13 1.92 -9.88
CA SER A 169 0.23 0.84 -10.32
C SER A 169 -1.03 1.42 -10.94
N SER A 170 -1.58 0.73 -11.93
CA SER A 170 -2.84 1.12 -12.60
C SER A 170 -4.05 1.02 -11.68
N VAL A 171 -3.97 0.23 -10.61
CA VAL A 171 -5.03 0.03 -9.61
C VAL A 171 -4.60 0.61 -8.27
N LEU A 172 -5.44 1.47 -7.68
CA LEU A 172 -5.19 2.08 -6.39
C LEU A 172 -5.61 1.14 -5.25
N SER A 173 -4.65 0.72 -4.42
CA SER A 173 -4.89 -0.11 -3.22
C SER A 173 -5.71 0.64 -2.16
N LEU A 174 -6.29 -0.09 -1.20
CA LEU A 174 -7.00 0.52 -0.06
C LEU A 174 -6.10 1.47 0.74
N LEU A 175 -4.84 1.08 0.98
CA LEU A 175 -3.84 1.94 1.60
C LEU A 175 -3.63 3.21 0.77
N GLY A 176 -3.48 3.09 -0.56
CA GLY A 176 -3.35 4.24 -1.46
C GLY A 176 -4.55 5.19 -1.43
N LYS A 177 -5.77 4.66 -1.41
CA LYS A 177 -7.01 5.44 -1.25
C LYS A 177 -7.02 6.22 0.07
N TYR A 178 -6.61 5.57 1.16
CA TYR A 178 -6.51 6.21 2.48
C TYR A 178 -5.46 7.33 2.52
N LEU A 179 -4.28 7.11 1.95
CA LEU A 179 -3.23 8.13 1.86
C LEU A 179 -3.67 9.34 1.05
N LEU A 180 -4.35 9.12 -0.08
CA LEU A 180 -4.89 10.19 -0.91
C LEU A 180 -5.95 11.00 -0.15
N PHE A 181 -6.83 10.32 0.58
CA PHE A 181 -7.85 10.97 1.40
C PHE A 181 -7.23 11.88 2.47
N LEU A 182 -6.19 11.40 3.16
CA LEU A 182 -5.45 12.23 4.12
C LEU A 182 -4.76 13.43 3.48
N LEU A 183 -4.27 13.29 2.24
CA LEU A 183 -3.64 14.39 1.51
C LEU A 183 -4.66 15.48 1.17
N VAL A 184 -5.88 15.09 0.79
CA VAL A 184 -7.00 16.01 0.58
C VAL A 184 -7.43 16.70 1.89
N ILE A 185 -7.47 15.98 3.01
CA ILE A 185 -7.74 16.62 4.31
C ILE A 185 -6.63 17.63 4.65
N GLY A 186 -5.37 17.27 4.44
CA GLY A 186 -4.22 18.13 4.69
C GLY A 186 -4.29 19.44 3.90
N THR A 187 -4.68 19.40 2.62
CA THR A 187 -4.85 20.63 1.82
C THR A 187 -5.97 21.51 2.36
N LEU A 188 -7.10 20.91 2.78
CA LEU A 188 -8.21 21.67 3.39
C LEU A 188 -7.78 22.34 4.69
N ILE A 189 -7.00 21.67 5.55
CA ILE A 189 -6.47 22.25 6.80
C ILE A 189 -5.57 23.46 6.50
N VAL A 190 -4.69 23.37 5.50
CA VAL A 190 -3.82 24.50 5.08
C VAL A 190 -4.66 25.67 4.58
N ILE A 191 -5.70 25.41 3.77
CA ILE A 191 -6.60 26.46 3.26
C ILE A 191 -7.34 27.14 4.43
N ILE A 192 -7.89 26.37 5.38
CA ILE A 192 -8.58 26.93 6.55
C ILE A 192 -7.61 27.76 7.40
N SER A 193 -6.42 27.25 7.68
CA SER A 193 -5.41 27.95 8.48
C SER A 193 -4.97 29.28 7.83
N THR A 194 -4.82 29.30 6.50
CA THR A 194 -4.51 30.54 5.77
C THR A 194 -5.66 31.55 5.79
N LEU A 195 -6.92 31.09 5.75
CA LEU A 195 -8.09 31.94 5.91
C LEU A 195 -8.21 32.50 7.33
N GLU A 196 -7.98 31.69 8.36
CA GLU A 196 -7.94 32.13 9.76
C GLU A 196 -6.89 33.23 9.97
N LEU A 197 -5.68 33.03 9.45
CA LEU A 197 -4.63 34.05 9.53
C LEU A 197 -5.03 35.34 8.80
N ARG A 198 -5.61 35.22 7.60
CA ARG A 198 -6.10 36.36 6.80
C ARG A 198 -7.17 37.16 7.54
N ILE A 199 -8.05 36.49 8.30
CA ILE A 199 -9.11 37.15 9.08
C ILE A 199 -8.52 37.79 10.34
N HIS A 200 -7.59 37.12 11.03
CA HIS A 200 -6.98 37.62 12.26
C HIS A 200 -6.18 38.92 12.07
N PHE A 201 -5.37 39.00 11.01
CA PHE A 201 -4.59 40.21 10.68
C PHE A 201 -5.35 41.25 9.85
N ARG A 202 -6.67 41.11 9.69
CA ARG A 202 -7.48 42.08 8.95
C ARG A 202 -7.80 43.29 9.83
N GLU A 203 -7.40 44.47 9.37
CA GLU A 203 -7.70 45.75 10.03
C GLU A 203 -9.21 45.96 10.25
N SER A 204 -9.56 46.47 11.44
CA SER A 204 -10.92 46.66 11.97
C SER A 204 -11.83 47.63 11.17
N SER A 205 -11.38 48.13 10.01
CA SER A 205 -12.03 49.21 9.24
C SER A 205 -12.94 48.71 8.09
N ARG A 206 -13.01 47.40 7.82
CA ARG A 206 -13.84 46.84 6.72
C ARG A 206 -14.92 45.90 7.23
N GLU A 207 -16.18 46.16 6.86
CA GLU A 207 -17.35 45.33 7.19
C GLU A 207 -17.13 43.85 6.80
N ILE A 208 -17.51 42.94 7.69
CA ILE A 208 -17.35 41.50 7.49
C ILE A 208 -18.32 41.05 6.39
N PRO A 209 -17.85 40.39 5.32
CA PRO A 209 -18.75 39.90 4.28
C PRO A 209 -19.77 38.92 4.88
N GLY A 210 -21.05 39.09 4.56
CA GLY A 210 -22.16 38.32 5.15
C GLY A 210 -22.04 36.80 5.01
N CYS A 211 -21.31 36.31 4.00
CA CYS A 211 -21.00 34.89 3.83
C CYS A 211 -20.16 34.32 4.98
N VAL A 212 -19.19 35.08 5.49
CA VAL A 212 -18.32 34.66 6.61
C VAL A 212 -19.09 34.67 7.93
N GLN A 213 -19.95 35.69 8.15
CA GLN A 213 -20.85 35.72 9.31
C GLN A 213 -21.84 34.56 9.29
N GLY A 214 -22.34 34.16 8.12
CA GLY A 214 -23.20 32.99 7.95
C GLY A 214 -22.51 31.68 8.33
N LEU A 215 -21.26 31.47 7.90
CA LEU A 215 -20.45 30.29 8.20
C LEU A 215 -20.08 30.15 9.69
N VAL A 216 -19.78 31.27 10.36
CA VAL A 216 -19.48 31.26 11.80
C VAL A 216 -20.75 31.05 12.64
N ARG A 217 -21.92 31.54 12.18
CA ARG A 217 -23.20 31.29 12.85
C ARG A 217 -23.74 29.87 12.66
N SER A 218 -23.40 29.22 11.54
CA SER A 218 -23.91 27.88 11.22
C SER A 218 -23.10 26.72 11.84
N SER A 219 -21.93 27.00 12.41
CA SER A 219 -21.05 26.01 13.03
C SER A 219 -21.08 26.10 14.57
N PRO A 220 -21.99 25.38 15.26
CA PRO A 220 -22.09 25.43 16.73
C PRO A 220 -20.86 24.84 17.45
N PHE A 221 -19.98 24.12 16.74
CA PHE A 221 -18.75 23.51 17.28
C PHE A 221 -17.61 24.52 17.51
N LEU A 222 -17.64 25.66 16.82
CA LEU A 222 -16.66 26.75 16.96
C LEU A 222 -17.08 27.81 17.99
N GLN A 223 -18.30 27.70 18.54
CA GLN A 223 -18.75 28.59 19.61
C GLN A 223 -18.18 28.16 20.96
N CYS A 224 -16.99 28.66 21.26
CA CYS A 224 -16.45 28.62 22.61
C CYS A 224 -17.35 29.45 23.55
N ARG A 225 -18.14 28.78 24.41
CA ARG A 225 -19.00 29.45 25.44
C ARG A 225 -18.19 30.37 26.36
N THR A 226 -16.89 30.14 26.51
CA THR A 226 -15.96 30.89 27.38
C THR A 226 -15.47 32.22 26.78
N CYS A 227 -15.54 32.40 25.45
CA CYS A 227 -15.20 33.69 24.81
C CYS A 227 -16.23 34.79 25.08
N ARG A 228 -17.46 34.44 25.49
CA ARG A 228 -18.49 35.43 25.86
C ARG A 228 -18.13 36.22 27.12
N GLN A 229 -17.29 35.69 28.00
CA GLN A 229 -16.86 36.38 29.23
C GLN A 229 -15.57 37.19 29.04
N ARG A 230 -14.60 36.69 28.27
CA ARG A 230 -13.32 37.40 28.11
C ARG A 230 -13.41 38.68 27.26
N SER A 231 -14.43 38.81 26.42
CA SER A 231 -14.71 40.05 25.67
C SER A 231 -15.31 41.17 26.52
N VAL A 232 -15.79 40.88 27.74
CA VAL A 232 -16.40 41.88 28.63
C VAL A 232 -15.35 42.53 29.54
N ASP A 233 -14.28 41.80 29.92
CA ASP A 233 -13.34 42.26 30.94
C ASP A 233 -12.09 42.99 30.38
N GLN A 234 -11.90 43.01 29.05
CA GLN A 234 -10.66 43.51 28.44
C GLN A 234 -10.85 44.50 27.27
N MET A 235 -11.98 45.21 27.24
CA MET A 235 -12.14 46.37 26.35
C MET A 235 -11.74 47.65 27.07
N PRO A 236 -10.72 48.41 26.60
CA PRO A 236 -10.56 49.79 27.02
C PRO A 236 -11.82 50.57 26.63
N GLU A 237 -12.29 51.32 27.61
CA GLU A 237 -13.50 52.14 27.71
C GLU A 237 -13.60 53.22 26.60
N LYS A 238 -13.71 52.85 25.31
CA LYS A 238 -13.85 53.83 24.20
C LYS A 238 -14.72 53.40 23.02
N VAL A 239 -15.61 52.41 23.18
CA VAL A 239 -16.60 52.09 22.13
C VAL A 239 -18.00 51.95 22.73
N CYS A 240 -18.45 53.03 23.37
CA CYS A 240 -19.86 53.30 23.61
C CYS A 240 -20.10 54.79 23.33
N ARG A 241 -20.12 55.17 22.04
CA ARG A 241 -20.90 56.32 21.59
C ARG A 241 -21.01 56.36 20.06
N PHE A 242 -22.28 56.29 19.64
CA PHE A 242 -22.88 56.51 18.32
C PHE A 242 -22.70 55.41 17.28
#